data_AF-A0A2E7C0B2-F1
#
_entry.id   AF-A0A2E7C0B2-F1
#
_cell.length_a   1.000
_cell.length_b   1.000
_cell.length_c   1.000
_cell.angle_alpha   90.00
_cell.angle_beta   90.00
_cell.angle_gamma   90.00
#
_symmetry.space_group_name_H-M   'P 1'
#
loop_
_entity.id
_entity.type
_entity.pdbx_description
1 polymer ?
#
loop_
_entity_poly.entity_id
_entity_poly.type
_entity_poly.pdbx_seq_one_letter_code
_entity_poly.pdbx_strand_id
1 'polypeptide(L)'
;METIKYLNEFGLDKLQQELGIKVSQNENYPDLYVLNYDQIKSPKYHPIVIECRSLVVRLEGDEYFVESRSFDRFFNYGEIEGQPDDVENMVAYQKIDGSLVSVWKNEKYGWLYRTRSMIMPSVEVCINGYKLSWKELIESVINFDKLEEIPIIDHTYIFEVVSPENRVVTPYSQREAFLLSIRSNIDGNYRKR
;
A
#
# COMPACT_ATOMS: atom_id res chain seq x y z
N MET A 1 -12.26 -10.83 2.63
CA MET A 1 -10.93 -10.76 2.01
C MET A 1 -10.30 -12.14 2.11
N GLU A 2 -9.82 -12.70 1.00
CA GLU A 2 -9.33 -14.09 0.97
C GLU A 2 -8.03 -14.25 1.77
N THR A 3 -7.16 -13.23 1.74
CA THR A 3 -5.91 -13.21 2.51
C THR A 3 -6.14 -13.32 4.01
N ILE A 4 -7.15 -12.63 4.57
CA ILE A 4 -7.42 -12.68 6.01
C ILE A 4 -7.95 -14.05 6.44
N LYS A 5 -8.86 -14.65 5.64
CA LYS A 5 -9.34 -16.01 5.89
C LYS A 5 -8.18 -17.00 5.92
N TYR A 6 -7.29 -16.92 4.92
CA TYR A 6 -6.12 -17.78 4.83
C TYR A 6 -5.14 -17.57 5.99
N LEU A 7 -4.89 -16.32 6.40
CA LEU A 7 -4.02 -16.03 7.53
C LEU A 7 -4.55 -16.59 8.85
N ASN A 8 -5.85 -16.47 9.10
CA ASN A 8 -6.47 -16.99 10.32
C ASN A 8 -6.53 -18.52 10.36
N GLU A 9 -6.51 -19.19 9.21
CA GLU A 9 -6.51 -20.65 9.12
C GLU A 9 -5.10 -21.26 9.13
N PHE A 10 -4.14 -20.63 8.43
CA PHE A 10 -2.83 -21.22 8.14
C PHE A 10 -1.63 -20.40 8.62
N GLY A 11 -1.81 -19.11 8.93
CA GLY A 11 -0.75 -18.22 9.38
C GLY A 11 0.20 -17.72 8.28
N LEU A 12 1.14 -16.85 8.70
CA LEU A 12 2.09 -16.17 7.80
C LEU A 12 3.06 -17.14 7.13
N ASP A 13 3.57 -18.16 7.83
CA ASP A 13 4.59 -19.07 7.29
C ASP A 13 4.08 -19.83 6.06
N LYS A 14 2.86 -20.36 6.15
CA LYS A 14 2.14 -20.99 5.05
C LYS A 14 1.92 -20.03 3.88
N LEU A 15 1.56 -18.78 4.17
CA LEU A 15 1.34 -17.76 3.14
C LEU A 15 2.63 -17.47 2.34
N GLN A 16 3.77 -17.40 3.03
CA GLN A 16 5.07 -17.19 2.40
C GLN A 16 5.51 -18.40 1.57
N GLN A 17 5.36 -19.62 2.11
CA GLN A 17 5.80 -20.85 1.46
C GLN A 17 4.96 -21.19 0.22
N GLU A 18 3.63 -21.10 0.31
CA GLU A 18 2.74 -21.55 -0.76
C GLU A 18 2.52 -20.49 -1.84
N LEU A 19 2.52 -19.20 -1.48
CA LEU A 19 2.17 -18.10 -2.39
C LEU A 19 3.32 -17.11 -2.64
N GLY A 20 4.51 -17.36 -2.08
CA GLY A 20 5.68 -16.52 -2.28
C GLY A 20 5.50 -15.09 -1.77
N ILE A 21 4.58 -14.86 -0.82
CA ILE A 21 4.37 -13.54 -0.22
C ILE A 21 5.60 -13.18 0.62
N LYS A 22 6.07 -11.94 0.48
CA LYS A 22 7.06 -11.32 1.35
C LYS A 22 6.36 -10.64 2.50
N VAL A 23 6.85 -10.91 3.70
CA VAL A 23 6.41 -10.26 4.92
C VAL A 23 7.54 -9.33 5.38
N SER A 24 7.21 -8.07 5.63
CA SER A 24 8.10 -7.15 6.34
C SER A 24 7.43 -6.60 7.59
N GLN A 25 8.23 -6.33 8.61
CA GLN A 25 7.78 -5.83 9.90
C GLN A 25 8.79 -4.78 10.39
N ASN A 26 8.32 -3.84 11.21
CA ASN A 26 9.14 -2.85 11.88
C ASN A 26 9.09 -3.13 13.38
N GLU A 27 10.24 -3.12 14.04
CA GLU A 27 10.39 -3.44 15.46
C GLU A 27 9.57 -2.52 16.40
N ASN A 28 9.30 -1.29 15.98
CA ASN A 28 8.49 -0.34 16.75
C ASN A 28 6.98 -0.64 16.65
N TYR A 29 6.57 -1.49 15.69
CA TYR A 29 5.19 -1.87 15.41
C TYR A 29 5.08 -3.40 15.30
N PRO A 30 5.35 -4.14 16.40
CA PRO A 30 5.54 -5.59 16.38
C PRO A 30 4.25 -6.39 16.12
N ASP A 31 3.09 -5.74 16.14
CA ASP A 31 1.79 -6.31 15.80
C ASP A 31 1.42 -6.07 14.32
N LEU A 32 2.18 -5.26 13.59
CA LEU A 32 1.88 -4.89 12.19
C LEU A 32 2.81 -5.62 11.21
N TYR A 33 2.20 -6.19 10.17
CA TYR A 33 2.88 -6.92 9.11
C TYR A 33 2.50 -6.37 7.74
N VAL A 34 3.49 -6.10 6.90
CA VAL A 34 3.28 -5.66 5.52
C VAL A 34 3.44 -6.85 4.59
N LEU A 35 2.40 -7.16 3.83
CA LEU A 35 2.34 -8.27 2.89
C LEU A 35 2.49 -7.77 1.45
N ASN A 36 3.52 -8.26 0.76
CA ASN A 36 3.80 -7.93 -0.62
C ASN A 36 4.07 -9.19 -1.45
N TYR A 37 3.49 -9.28 -2.63
CA TYR A 37 3.85 -10.33 -3.58
C TYR A 37 5.32 -10.22 -4.04
N ASP A 38 5.95 -11.37 -4.28
CA ASP A 38 7.20 -11.44 -5.02
C ASP A 38 6.92 -11.37 -6.54
N GLN A 39 7.70 -10.57 -7.27
CA GLN A 39 7.49 -10.33 -8.70
C GLN A 39 7.69 -11.59 -9.56
N ILE A 40 8.42 -12.58 -9.06
CA ILE A 40 8.81 -13.79 -9.79
C ILE A 40 8.11 -15.02 -9.18
N LYS A 41 8.18 -15.18 -7.86
CA LYS A 41 7.74 -16.40 -7.17
C LYS A 41 6.24 -16.46 -6.91
N SER A 42 5.57 -15.33 -6.74
CA SER A 42 4.14 -15.34 -6.41
C SER A 42 3.29 -15.68 -7.64
N PRO A 43 2.29 -16.58 -7.52
CA PRO A 43 1.36 -16.87 -8.60
C PRO A 43 0.54 -15.62 -8.94
N LYS A 44 0.89 -14.99 -10.07
CA LYS A 44 0.54 -13.62 -10.45
C LYS A 44 -0.94 -13.27 -10.34
N TYR A 45 -1.82 -14.21 -10.69
CA TYR A 45 -3.27 -14.03 -10.77
C TYR A 45 -4.04 -14.67 -9.60
N HIS A 46 -3.33 -15.21 -8.61
CA HIS A 46 -3.98 -15.81 -7.45
C HIS A 46 -4.68 -14.72 -6.61
N PRO A 47 -5.94 -14.91 -6.17
CA PRO A 47 -6.71 -13.86 -5.47
C PRO A 47 -5.98 -13.27 -4.24
N ILE A 48 -5.39 -14.13 -3.41
CA ILE A 48 -4.58 -13.70 -2.25
C ILE A 48 -3.34 -12.89 -2.68
N VAL A 49 -2.68 -13.26 -3.78
CA VAL A 49 -1.51 -12.54 -4.29
C VAL A 49 -1.90 -11.17 -4.82
N ILE A 50 -3.06 -11.06 -5.47
CA ILE A 50 -3.64 -9.81 -5.95
C ILE A 50 -3.91 -8.87 -4.77
N GLU A 51 -4.48 -9.41 -3.69
CA GLU A 51 -4.75 -8.69 -2.44
C GLU A 51 -3.46 -8.26 -1.70
N CYS A 52 -2.39 -9.07 -1.77
CA CYS A 52 -1.09 -8.81 -1.14
C CYS A 52 -0.21 -7.81 -1.94
N ARG A 53 -0.75 -6.65 -2.29
CA ARG A 53 0.00 -5.54 -2.88
C ARG A 53 0.16 -4.42 -1.85
N SER A 54 1.05 -4.67 -0.90
CA SER A 54 1.32 -3.79 0.23
C SER A 54 0.13 -3.64 1.17
N LEU A 55 -0.52 -4.76 1.44
CA LEU A 55 -1.52 -4.89 2.48
C LEU A 55 -0.81 -4.82 3.83
N VAL A 56 -1.35 -4.05 4.77
CA VAL A 56 -0.92 -4.09 6.16
C VAL A 56 -1.98 -4.82 6.96
N VAL A 57 -1.55 -5.86 7.69
CA VAL A 57 -2.39 -6.60 8.62
C VAL A 57 -1.87 -6.41 10.04
N ARG A 58 -2.77 -6.40 11.00
CA ARG A 58 -2.49 -6.37 12.43
C ARG A 58 -2.82 -7.73 13.04
N LEU A 59 -1.94 -8.24 13.88
CA LEU A 59 -2.20 -9.43 14.69
C LEU A 59 -2.71 -8.99 16.07
N GLU A 60 -3.88 -9.47 16.46
CA GLU A 60 -4.46 -9.26 17.78
C GLU A 60 -4.88 -10.61 18.37
N GLY A 61 -4.24 -11.00 19.48
CA GLY A 61 -4.33 -12.38 19.96
C GLY A 61 -3.79 -13.34 18.91
N ASP A 62 -4.65 -14.25 18.45
CA ASP A 62 -4.34 -15.24 17.41
C ASP A 62 -5.02 -14.93 16.06
N GLU A 63 -5.62 -13.74 15.90
CA GLU A 63 -6.37 -13.36 14.71
C GLU A 63 -5.75 -12.16 13.97
N TYR A 64 -5.81 -12.19 12.65
CA TYR A 64 -5.35 -11.12 11.76
C TYR A 64 -6.50 -10.23 11.30
N PHE A 65 -6.25 -8.93 11.33
CA PHE A 65 -7.18 -7.88 10.90
C PHE A 65 -6.54 -6.98 9.83
N VAL A 66 -7.35 -6.41 8.94
CA VAL A 66 -6.85 -5.44 7.96
C VAL A 66 -6.60 -4.11 8.66
N GLU A 67 -5.38 -3.60 8.52
CA GLU A 67 -4.96 -2.33 9.13
C GLU A 67 -4.79 -1.23 8.07
N SER A 68 -4.25 -1.58 6.91
CA SER A 68 -4.23 -0.69 5.75
C SER A 68 -4.34 -1.46 4.44
N ARG A 69 -5.27 -1.03 3.59
CA ARG A 69 -5.58 -1.66 2.30
C ARG A 69 -5.37 -0.69 1.15
N SER A 70 -4.20 -0.78 0.50
CA SER A 70 -3.90 -0.04 -0.73
C SER A 70 -4.67 -0.63 -1.94
N PHE A 71 -4.31 -0.26 -3.17
CA PHE A 71 -4.86 -0.91 -4.36
C PHE A 71 -4.49 -2.39 -4.39
N ASP A 72 -5.48 -3.24 -4.68
CA ASP A 72 -5.20 -4.60 -5.14
C ASP A 72 -4.34 -4.53 -6.41
N ARG A 73 -3.61 -5.61 -6.72
CA ARG A 73 -2.86 -5.69 -7.96
C ARG A 73 -3.82 -5.58 -9.15
N PHE A 74 -3.55 -4.60 -10.00
CA PHE A 74 -4.15 -4.46 -11.31
C PHE A 74 -3.06 -4.63 -12.38
N PHE A 75 -3.48 -4.90 -13.61
CA PHE A 75 -2.61 -5.34 -14.69
C PHE A 75 -2.79 -4.43 -15.90
N ASN A 76 -1.83 -4.48 -16.81
CA ASN A 76 -1.98 -3.77 -18.06
C ASN A 76 -3.04 -4.46 -18.93
N TYR A 77 -3.64 -3.68 -19.83
CA TYR A 77 -4.56 -4.21 -20.83
C TYR A 77 -3.90 -5.34 -21.64
N GLY A 78 -4.60 -6.46 -21.80
CA GLY A 78 -4.11 -7.65 -22.50
C GLY A 78 -3.08 -8.51 -21.75
N GLU A 79 -2.76 -8.19 -20.49
CA GLU A 79 -1.80 -8.98 -19.69
C GLU A 79 -2.42 -10.29 -19.16
N ILE A 80 -3.74 -10.32 -18.99
CA ILE A 80 -4.51 -11.51 -18.60
C ILE A 80 -5.24 -12.04 -19.83
N GLU A 81 -4.88 -13.25 -20.25
CA GLU A 81 -5.49 -13.90 -21.41
C GLU A 81 -6.97 -14.18 -21.15
N GLY A 82 -7.82 -13.80 -22.11
CA GLY A 82 -9.25 -14.07 -22.05
C GLY A 82 -10.05 -13.25 -21.03
N GLN A 83 -9.46 -12.24 -20.38
CA GLN A 83 -10.21 -11.31 -19.54
C GLN A 83 -11.00 -10.33 -20.43
N PRO A 84 -12.35 -10.33 -20.38
CA PRO A 84 -13.13 -9.32 -21.07
C PRO A 84 -13.00 -7.98 -20.34
N ASP A 85 -12.46 -6.98 -21.03
CA ASP A 85 -12.41 -5.61 -20.53
C ASP A 85 -13.63 -4.83 -21.04
N ASP A 86 -14.49 -4.40 -20.12
CA ASP A 86 -15.61 -3.50 -20.42
C ASP A 86 -15.11 -2.06 -20.55
N VAL A 87 -14.52 -1.78 -21.69
CA VAL A 87 -13.94 -0.48 -22.05
C VAL A 87 -15.00 0.63 -22.17
N GLU A 88 -16.29 0.30 -22.31
CA GLU A 88 -17.34 1.31 -22.45
C GLU A 88 -17.73 1.92 -21.10
N ASN A 89 -17.58 1.16 -20.00
CA ASN A 89 -17.98 1.58 -18.65
C ASN A 89 -16.79 1.92 -17.73
N MET A 90 -15.59 2.15 -18.28
CA MET A 90 -14.40 2.49 -17.48
C MET A 90 -14.22 4.00 -17.28
N VAL A 91 -13.63 4.37 -16.14
CA VAL A 91 -13.14 5.72 -15.88
C VAL A 91 -11.62 5.71 -15.94
N ALA A 92 -11.06 6.50 -16.86
CA ALA A 92 -9.62 6.67 -16.97
C ALA A 92 -9.11 7.77 -16.03
N TYR A 93 -7.98 7.50 -15.37
CA TYR A 93 -7.27 8.47 -14.53
C TYR A 93 -5.85 8.65 -15.06
N GLN A 94 -5.26 9.83 -14.84
CA GLN A 94 -3.85 10.03 -15.10
C GLN A 94 -3.03 9.07 -14.22
N LYS A 95 -2.14 8.30 -14.85
CA LYS A 95 -1.16 7.48 -14.13
C LYS A 95 0.05 8.34 -13.77
N ILE A 96 0.05 8.90 -12.56
CA ILE A 96 1.19 9.62 -11.98
C ILE A 96 2.36 8.62 -11.82
N ASP A 97 3.58 9.07 -12.12
CA ASP A 97 4.79 8.23 -12.19
C ASP A 97 5.73 8.51 -11.02
N GLY A 98 5.35 8.05 -9.83
CA GLY A 98 6.10 8.29 -8.61
C GLY A 98 6.22 7.04 -7.76
N SER A 99 6.07 7.22 -6.46
CA SER A 99 6.04 6.15 -5.50
C SER A 99 4.75 6.14 -4.72
N LEU A 100 4.07 5.01 -4.75
CA LEU A 100 2.86 4.78 -3.97
C LEU A 100 3.16 4.95 -2.48
N VAL A 101 2.32 5.71 -1.77
CA VAL A 101 2.34 5.86 -0.32
C VAL A 101 0.93 5.63 0.20
N SER A 102 0.80 4.74 1.19
CA SER A 102 -0.45 4.54 1.91
C SER A 102 -0.35 5.22 3.26
N VAL A 103 -1.41 5.91 3.68
CA VAL A 103 -1.54 6.59 4.97
C VAL A 103 -2.85 6.14 5.63
N TRP A 104 -2.84 5.86 6.92
CA TRP A 104 -4.04 5.50 7.68
C TRP A 104 -3.89 5.91 9.16
N LYS A 105 -5.02 6.03 9.86
CA LYS A 105 -5.04 6.28 11.30
C LYS A 105 -5.15 4.95 12.02
N ASN A 106 -4.15 4.62 12.83
CA ASN A 106 -4.17 3.49 13.75
C ASN A 106 -4.55 3.97 15.16
N GLU A 107 -5.31 3.16 15.89
CA GLU A 107 -5.81 3.49 17.23
C GLU A 107 -4.69 3.64 18.27
N LYS A 108 -3.71 2.74 18.24
CA LYS A 108 -2.61 2.67 19.21
C LYS A 108 -1.46 3.63 18.89
N TYR A 109 -1.15 3.79 17.61
CA TYR A 109 0.06 4.44 17.12
C TYR A 109 -0.18 5.79 16.45
N GLY A 110 -1.44 6.19 16.24
CA GLY A 110 -1.79 7.42 15.54
C GLY A 110 -1.63 7.28 14.02
N TRP A 111 -1.21 8.37 13.35
CA TRP A 111 -1.02 8.33 11.90
C TRP A 111 0.18 7.47 11.52
N LEU A 112 -0.07 6.48 10.67
CA LEU A 112 0.97 5.65 10.08
C LEU A 112 0.95 5.81 8.58
N TYR A 113 2.12 5.67 7.99
CA TYR A 113 2.29 5.66 6.55
C TYR A 113 3.39 4.70 6.13
N ARG A 114 3.37 4.32 4.86
CA ARG A 114 4.34 3.36 4.32
C ARG A 114 4.72 3.65 2.88
N THR A 115 5.93 3.25 2.50
CA THR A 115 6.28 2.95 1.10
C THR A 115 6.01 1.47 0.81
N ARG A 116 6.19 0.99 -0.43
CA ARG A 116 5.72 -0.34 -0.86
C ARG A 116 6.02 -1.45 0.13
N SER A 117 7.24 -1.44 0.68
CA SER A 117 7.76 -2.53 1.49
C SER A 117 8.09 -2.15 2.92
N MET A 118 7.87 -0.89 3.32
CA MET A 118 8.37 -0.37 4.59
C MET A 118 7.33 0.53 5.26
N ILE A 119 6.87 0.08 6.43
CA ILE A 119 6.08 0.89 7.35
C ILE A 119 6.98 1.87 8.10
N MET A 120 6.54 3.12 8.16
CA MET A 120 7.23 4.22 8.85
C MET A 120 8.73 4.22 8.55
N PRO A 121 9.13 4.47 7.29
CA PRO A 121 10.54 4.49 6.91
C PRO A 121 11.34 5.42 7.83
N SER A 122 12.54 5.01 8.24
CA SER A 122 13.38 5.83 9.11
C SER A 122 14.10 6.93 8.32
N VAL A 123 14.63 7.93 9.04
CA VAL A 123 15.46 8.99 8.45
C VAL A 123 16.76 8.47 7.82
N GLU A 124 17.19 7.26 8.17
CA GLU A 124 18.39 6.64 7.62
C GLU A 124 18.15 6.07 6.22
N VAL A 125 16.89 5.82 5.86
CA VAL A 125 16.51 5.26 4.56
C VAL A 125 16.38 6.38 3.54
N CYS A 126 17.54 6.71 2.97
CA CYS A 126 17.72 7.71 1.92
C CYS A 126 17.14 7.25 0.56
N ILE A 127 16.53 8.19 -0.16
CA ILE A 127 15.96 7.95 -1.49
C ILE A 127 17.08 7.92 -2.51
N ASN A 128 17.24 6.83 -3.28
CA ASN A 128 18.13 6.76 -4.46
C ASN A 128 19.55 7.34 -4.26
N GLY A 129 20.12 7.26 -3.05
CA GLY A 129 21.44 7.83 -2.71
C GLY A 129 21.48 9.34 -2.44
N TYR A 130 20.34 10.03 -2.46
CA TYR A 130 20.21 11.43 -2.02
C TYR A 130 20.24 11.53 -0.50
N LYS A 131 20.61 12.70 0.05
CA LYS A 131 20.54 12.99 1.49
C LYS A 131 19.13 13.30 2.01
N LEU A 132 18.10 12.89 1.28
CA LEU A 132 16.69 13.05 1.63
C LEU A 132 16.12 11.67 1.93
N SER A 133 15.57 11.49 3.12
CA SER A 133 14.91 10.25 3.50
C SER A 133 13.46 10.19 3.00
N TRP A 134 12.91 8.97 2.94
CA TRP A 134 11.49 8.79 2.64
C TRP A 134 10.58 9.46 3.66
N LYS A 135 10.97 9.44 4.94
CA LYS A 135 10.24 10.12 6.03
C LYS A 135 10.15 11.61 5.76
N GLU A 136 11.29 12.26 5.55
CA GLU A 136 11.34 13.70 5.30
C GLU A 136 10.56 14.08 4.04
N LEU A 137 10.69 13.30 2.95
CA LEU A 137 9.92 13.56 1.74
C LEU A 137 8.42 13.48 2.02
N ILE A 138 7.92 12.37 2.58
CA ILE A 138 6.49 12.13 2.82
C ILE A 138 5.92 13.19 3.76
N GLU A 139 6.59 13.46 4.88
CA GLU A 139 6.15 14.45 5.87
C GLU A 139 6.20 15.89 5.35
N SER A 140 7.01 16.17 4.33
CA SER A 140 7.03 17.49 3.69
C SER A 140 5.90 17.74 2.69
N VAL A 141 5.29 16.69 2.13
CA VAL A 141 4.27 16.82 1.06
C VAL A 141 2.87 16.40 1.48
N ILE A 142 2.73 15.60 2.54
CA ILE A 142 1.43 15.21 3.10
C ILE A 142 1.13 16.10 4.30
N ASN A 143 0.04 16.85 4.22
CA ASN A 143 -0.44 17.68 5.32
C ASN A 143 -1.24 16.82 6.32
N PHE A 144 -0.54 16.30 7.34
CA PHE A 144 -1.14 15.47 8.39
C PHE A 144 -2.09 16.25 9.31
N ASP A 145 -1.88 17.55 9.52
CA ASP A 145 -2.80 18.38 10.31
C ASP A 145 -4.18 18.41 9.66
N LYS A 146 -4.24 18.56 8.34
CA LYS A 146 -5.49 18.50 7.58
C LYS A 146 -6.16 17.12 7.63
N LEU A 147 -5.36 16.05 7.70
CA LEU A 147 -5.91 14.70 7.91
C LEU A 147 -6.49 14.54 9.32
N GLU A 148 -5.86 15.13 10.34
CA GLU A 148 -6.32 15.13 11.73
C GLU A 148 -7.61 15.93 11.93
N GLU A 149 -7.83 16.99 11.15
CA GLU A 149 -9.09 17.77 11.20
C GLU A 149 -10.31 16.94 10.78
N ILE A 150 -10.15 16.02 9.82
CA ILE A 150 -11.24 15.20 9.26
C ILE A 150 -10.75 13.77 9.02
N PRO A 151 -10.49 12.99 10.10
CA PRO A 151 -9.98 11.64 9.96
C PRO A 151 -11.09 10.73 9.46
N ILE A 152 -10.79 9.96 8.41
CA ILE A 152 -11.66 8.88 7.97
C ILE A 152 -11.09 7.59 8.56
N ILE A 153 -11.69 7.16 9.67
CA ILE A 153 -11.30 5.94 10.39
C ILE A 153 -11.60 4.71 9.54
N ASP A 154 -10.83 3.64 9.73
CA ASP A 154 -10.92 2.38 8.98
C ASP A 154 -10.76 2.56 7.47
N HIS A 155 -10.03 3.60 7.06
CA HIS A 155 -9.71 3.84 5.67
C HIS A 155 -8.22 4.07 5.45
N THR A 156 -7.78 3.69 4.26
CA THR A 156 -6.45 3.98 3.75
C THR A 156 -6.54 5.07 2.70
N TYR A 157 -5.81 6.15 2.92
CA TYR A 157 -5.53 7.17 1.91
C TYR A 157 -4.37 6.69 1.04
N ILE A 158 -4.57 6.68 -0.27
CA ILE A 158 -3.60 6.17 -1.23
C ILE A 158 -3.08 7.35 -2.04
N PHE A 159 -1.81 7.67 -1.86
CA PHE A 159 -1.12 8.76 -2.55
C PHE A 159 -0.11 8.21 -3.56
N GLU A 160 0.15 9.01 -4.59
CA GLU A 160 1.40 8.94 -5.34
C GLU A 160 2.28 10.11 -4.91
N VAL A 161 3.46 9.83 -4.36
CA VAL A 161 4.45 10.85 -4.00
C VAL A 161 5.49 10.97 -5.11
N VAL A 162 5.69 12.18 -5.59
CA VAL A 162 6.67 12.51 -6.64
C VAL A 162 7.70 13.51 -6.13
N SER A 163 8.93 13.39 -6.63
CA SER A 163 9.99 14.34 -6.40
C SER A 163 11.10 14.21 -7.45
N PRO A 164 11.98 15.23 -7.58
CA PRO A 164 13.22 15.07 -8.34
C PRO A 164 14.08 13.89 -7.85
N GLU A 165 14.07 13.61 -6.55
CA GLU A 165 14.91 12.57 -5.90
C GLU A 165 14.38 11.14 -6.10
N ASN A 166 13.06 10.97 -6.29
CA ASN A 166 12.44 9.65 -6.48
C ASN A 166 12.02 9.37 -7.94
N ARG A 167 12.56 10.13 -8.90
CA ARG A 167 12.25 10.03 -10.33
C ARG A 167 12.30 8.58 -10.82
N VAL A 168 11.19 8.13 -11.40
CA VAL A 168 11.09 6.84 -12.09
C VAL A 168 11.38 7.04 -13.58
N VAL A 169 10.49 7.71 -14.32
CA VAL A 169 10.72 8.14 -15.71
C VAL A 169 10.47 9.64 -15.87
N THR A 170 9.31 10.10 -15.40
CA THR A 170 8.83 11.47 -15.55
C THR A 170 9.64 12.45 -14.69
N PRO A 171 10.23 13.52 -15.26
CA PRO A 171 11.03 14.48 -14.51
C PRO A 171 10.14 15.52 -13.83
N TYR A 172 9.71 15.24 -12.59
CA TYR A 172 9.01 16.22 -11.76
C TYR A 172 9.99 17.26 -11.22
N SER A 173 9.64 18.54 -11.32
CA SER A 173 10.46 19.66 -10.81
C SER A 173 10.19 20.02 -9.36
N GLN A 174 9.11 19.48 -8.77
CA GLN A 174 8.65 19.77 -7.41
C GLN A 174 8.37 18.48 -6.65
N ARG A 175 8.32 18.60 -5.33
CA ARG A 175 7.92 17.53 -4.40
C ARG A 175 6.43 17.67 -4.14
N GLU A 176 5.65 16.64 -4.47
CA GLU A 176 4.20 16.69 -4.35
C GLU A 176 3.63 15.33 -3.95
N ALA A 177 2.44 15.34 -3.34
CA ALA A 177 1.63 14.15 -3.09
C ALA A 177 0.27 14.28 -3.77
N PHE A 178 -0.05 13.33 -4.64
CA PHE A 178 -1.34 13.23 -5.32
C PHE A 178 -2.22 12.21 -4.62
N LEU A 179 -3.33 12.63 -4.01
CA LEU A 179 -4.31 11.69 -3.50
C LEU A 179 -4.99 10.96 -4.67
N LEU A 180 -4.74 9.65 -4.80
CA LEU A 180 -5.28 8.81 -5.85
C LEU A 180 -6.66 8.26 -5.47
N SER A 181 -6.80 7.74 -4.26
CA SER A 181 -8.08 7.21 -3.78
C SER A 181 -8.06 7.10 -2.25
N ILE A 182 -9.25 6.91 -1.68
CA ILE A 182 -9.42 6.46 -0.29
C ILE A 182 -10.15 5.12 -0.36
N ARG A 183 -9.65 4.12 0.37
CA ARG A 183 -10.20 2.75 0.36
C ARG A 183 -10.57 2.32 1.77
N SER A 184 -11.76 1.75 1.94
CA SER A 184 -12.19 1.15 3.20
C SER A 184 -11.37 -0.10 3.50
N ASN A 185 -10.89 -0.21 4.73
CA ASN A 185 -10.16 -1.37 5.24
C ASN A 185 -11.10 -2.54 5.54
N ILE A 186 -12.40 -2.27 5.74
CA ILE A 186 -13.41 -3.26 6.13
C ILE A 186 -13.89 -4.05 4.91
N ASP A 187 -14.46 -3.35 3.93
CA ASP A 187 -15.10 -3.96 2.76
C ASP A 187 -14.23 -3.86 1.48
N GLY A 188 -13.20 -3.02 1.47
CA GLY A 188 -12.35 -2.79 0.31
C GLY A 188 -12.94 -1.87 -0.75
N ASN A 189 -14.08 -1.23 -0.50
CA ASN A 189 -14.69 -0.29 -1.43
C ASN A 189 -13.87 1.00 -1.51
N TYR A 190 -13.77 1.56 -2.72
CA TYR A 190 -13.16 2.86 -2.94
C TYR A 190 -14.21 3.96 -2.71
N ARG A 191 -13.83 4.99 -1.97
CA ARG A 191 -14.67 6.16 -1.77
C ARG A 191 -14.78 6.91 -3.10
N LYS A 192 -16.01 7.13 -3.56
CA LYS A 192 -16.27 7.96 -4.74
C LYS A 192 -15.78 9.38 -4.44
N ARG A 193 -15.00 9.93 -5.36
CA ARG A 193 -14.54 11.32 -5.33
C ARG A 193 -15.72 12.27 -5.46
#